data_AF-A0A7Y0BEF0-F1
#
_entry.id   AF-A0A7Y0BEF0-F1
#
_cell.length_a   1.000
_cell.length_b   1.000
_cell.length_c   1.000
_cell.angle_alpha   90.00
_cell.angle_beta   90.00
_cell.angle_gamma   90.00
#
_symmetry.space_group_name_H-M   'P 1'
#
loop_
_entity.id
_entity.type
_entity.pdbx_description
1 polymer ?
#
loop_
_entity_poly.entity_id
_entity_poly.type
_entity_poly.pdbx_seq_one_letter_code
_entity_poly.pdbx_strand_id
1 'polypeptide(L)'
;MLDELNDDITFLSFALINNDVTPLHTKYLEAFYEEEFDEDSALASTQKRPTIARQQIYAYLARQASPPHDQSTVVETLRSISKLYSGYVHGASPHIMDMYVGQPRKFQVAGMLGTEAEDAHRQELTNFFHRTLAASGFASIACGDAELSNQVSDFAKEFHRRLGLS
;
A
#
# COMPACT_ATOMS: atom_id res chain seq x y z
N MET A 1 -2.68 -5.32 -1.94
CA MET A 1 -2.91 -5.35 -0.47
C MET A 1 -1.89 -4.58 0.34
N LEU A 2 -0.61 -4.98 0.43
CA LEU A 2 0.35 -4.26 1.31
C LEU A 2 0.54 -2.79 0.89
N ASP A 3 0.57 -2.50 -0.41
CA ASP A 3 0.66 -1.12 -0.90
C ASP A 3 -0.57 -0.29 -0.55
N GLU A 4 -1.76 -0.88 -0.74
CA GLU A 4 -3.02 -0.21 -0.45
C GLU A 4 -3.17 0.06 1.04
N LEU A 5 -2.75 -0.87 1.90
CA LEU A 5 -2.73 -0.69 3.35
C LEU A 5 -1.76 0.42 3.77
N ASN A 6 -0.57 0.47 3.19
CA ASN A 6 0.39 1.56 3.46
C ASN A 6 -0.20 2.93 3.10
N ASP A 7 -0.84 3.02 1.93
CA ASP A 7 -1.49 4.24 1.49
C ASP A 7 -2.66 4.62 2.41
N ASP A 8 -3.44 3.65 2.91
CA ASP A 8 -4.57 3.88 3.82
C ASP A 8 -4.12 4.37 5.19
N ILE A 9 -3.07 3.75 5.76
CA ILE A 9 -2.45 4.20 7.00
C ILE A 9 -1.93 5.63 6.82
N THR A 10 -1.25 5.91 5.70
CA THR A 10 -0.70 7.25 5.42
C THR A 10 -1.82 8.27 5.24
N PHE A 11 -2.89 7.91 4.53
CA PHE A 11 -4.08 8.74 4.31
C PHE A 11 -4.72 9.18 5.63
N LEU A 12 -5.00 8.23 6.53
CA LEU A 12 -5.57 8.53 7.84
C LEU A 12 -4.60 9.28 8.74
N SER A 13 -3.32 8.90 8.75
CA SER A 13 -2.30 9.52 9.59
C SER A 13 -2.08 10.98 9.24
N PHE A 14 -1.96 11.30 7.94
CA PHE A 14 -1.72 12.68 7.50
C PHE A 14 -2.87 13.62 7.83
N ALA A 15 -4.11 13.15 7.77
CA ALA A 15 -5.24 13.95 8.21
C ALA A 15 -5.18 14.34 9.68
N LEU A 16 -4.72 13.43 10.55
CA LEU A 16 -4.55 13.72 11.97
C LEU A 16 -3.35 14.62 12.22
N ILE A 17 -2.19 14.31 11.62
CA ILE A 17 -0.94 15.07 11.78
C ILE A 17 -1.12 16.53 11.32
N ASN A 18 -1.77 16.73 10.17
CA ASN A 18 -1.95 18.05 9.57
C ASN A 18 -3.23 18.75 10.05
N ASN A 19 -4.01 18.12 10.94
CA ASN A 19 -5.31 18.60 11.39
C ASN A 19 -6.25 18.95 10.20
N ASP A 20 -6.26 18.08 9.18
CA ASP A 20 -6.97 18.22 7.90
C ASP A 20 -7.92 17.02 7.65
N VAL A 21 -8.76 16.73 8.65
CA VAL A 21 -9.79 15.70 8.52
C VAL A 21 -10.90 16.21 7.59
N THR A 22 -11.02 15.57 6.43
CA THR A 22 -12.06 15.87 5.42
C THR A 22 -13.22 14.85 5.45
N PRO A 23 -14.39 15.15 4.87
CA PRO A 23 -15.51 14.20 4.75
C PRO A 23 -15.15 12.87 4.08
N LEU A 24 -14.10 12.85 3.25
CA LEU A 24 -13.61 11.62 2.63
C LEU A 24 -13.08 10.62 3.68
N HIS A 25 -12.45 11.10 4.76
CA HIS A 25 -11.94 10.23 5.83
C HIS A 25 -13.08 9.61 6.62
N THR A 26 -14.11 10.40 6.94
CA THR A 26 -15.32 9.90 7.60
C THR A 26 -15.98 8.83 6.75
N LYS A 27 -16.22 9.10 5.46
CA LYS A 27 -16.80 8.13 4.54
C LYS A 27 -15.94 6.87 4.40
N TYR A 28 -14.62 7.02 4.39
CA TYR A 28 -13.70 5.88 4.36
C TYR A 28 -13.84 5.01 5.61
N LEU A 29 -13.84 5.61 6.81
CA LEU A 29 -13.97 4.87 8.06
C LEU A 29 -15.36 4.23 8.21
N GLU A 30 -16.43 4.92 7.82
CA GLU A 30 -17.78 4.35 7.76
C GLU A 30 -17.79 3.11 6.88
N ALA A 31 -17.29 3.21 5.64
CA ALA A 31 -17.20 2.09 4.72
C ALA A 31 -16.26 0.96 5.20
N PHE A 32 -15.21 1.30 5.96
CA PHE A 32 -14.24 0.33 6.47
C PHE A 32 -14.83 -0.54 7.58
N TYR A 33 -15.58 0.08 8.51
CA TYR A 33 -16.21 -0.63 9.64
C TYR A 33 -17.60 -1.16 9.31
N GLU A 34 -18.14 -0.84 8.14
CA GLU A 34 -19.41 -1.38 7.66
C GLU A 34 -19.27 -2.88 7.37
N GLU A 35 -20.14 -3.67 8.00
CA GLU A 35 -20.26 -5.11 7.78
C GLU A 35 -20.59 -5.42 6.32
N GLU A 36 -20.17 -6.58 5.83
CA GLU A 36 -20.46 -6.99 4.44
C GLU A 36 -21.94 -7.37 4.25
N PHE A 37 -22.60 -7.80 5.33
CA PHE A 37 -23.99 -8.24 5.34
C PHE A 37 -24.78 -7.60 6.47
N ASP A 38 -26.01 -7.18 6.16
CA ASP A 38 -26.97 -6.54 7.07
C ASP A 38 -27.99 -7.53 7.67
N GLU A 39 -27.87 -8.82 7.33
CA GLU A 39 -28.80 -9.89 7.68
C GLU A 39 -28.02 -11.15 8.09
N ASP A 40 -28.67 -12.05 8.83
CA ASP A 40 -28.07 -13.32 9.28
C ASP A 40 -27.62 -14.23 8.13
N SER A 41 -28.16 -14.02 6.92
CA SER A 41 -27.82 -14.77 5.71
C SER A 41 -27.29 -13.85 4.62
N ALA A 42 -26.11 -14.18 4.09
CA ALA A 42 -25.50 -13.47 2.97
C ALA A 42 -26.40 -13.39 1.71
N LEU A 43 -27.31 -14.36 1.52
CA LEU A 43 -28.24 -14.37 0.38
C LEU A 43 -29.43 -13.43 0.57
N ALA A 44 -29.76 -13.08 1.81
CA ALA A 44 -30.83 -12.15 2.14
C ALA A 44 -30.32 -10.70 2.21
N SER A 45 -29.01 -10.52 2.36
CA SER A 45 -28.40 -9.21 2.48
C SER A 45 -28.67 -8.34 1.25
N THR A 46 -29.11 -7.11 1.51
CA THR A 46 -29.30 -6.09 0.48
C THR A 46 -28.22 -5.02 0.51
N GLN A 47 -27.36 -5.10 1.51
CA GLN A 47 -26.26 -4.18 1.73
C GLN A 47 -25.31 -4.15 0.54
N LYS A 48 -24.90 -2.93 0.18
CA LYS A 48 -23.85 -2.68 -0.81
C LYS A 48 -22.85 -1.75 -0.19
N ARG A 49 -21.88 -2.34 0.50
CA ARG A 49 -20.79 -1.60 1.12
C ARG A 49 -20.11 -0.73 0.06
N PRO A 50 -20.04 0.60 0.26
CA PRO A 50 -19.49 1.50 -0.74
C PRO A 50 -17.98 1.30 -0.85
N THR A 51 -17.47 1.21 -2.07
CA THR A 51 -16.02 1.22 -2.30
C THR A 51 -15.54 2.66 -2.43
N ILE A 52 -14.53 3.05 -1.64
CA ILE A 52 -13.83 4.33 -1.83
C ILE A 52 -12.86 4.20 -2.99
N ALA A 53 -13.01 5.08 -3.98
CA ALA A 53 -12.12 5.06 -5.14
C ALA A 53 -10.70 5.46 -4.73
N ARG A 54 -9.71 4.59 -5.00
CA ARG A 54 -8.29 4.83 -4.71
C ARG A 54 -7.78 6.18 -5.22
N GLN A 55 -8.29 6.63 -6.37
CA GLN A 55 -7.94 7.93 -6.94
C GLN A 55 -8.26 9.11 -6.01
N GLN A 56 -9.30 9.01 -5.19
CA GLN A 56 -9.64 10.04 -4.20
C GLN A 56 -8.61 10.10 -3.07
N ILE A 57 -8.12 8.93 -2.63
CA ILE A 57 -7.05 8.81 -1.64
C ILE A 57 -5.73 9.36 -2.22
N TYR A 58 -5.38 9.01 -3.46
CA TYR A 58 -4.16 9.51 -4.10
C TYR A 58 -4.20 11.02 -4.31
N ALA A 59 -5.35 11.58 -4.68
CA ALA A 59 -5.52 13.03 -4.78
C ALA A 59 -5.31 13.72 -3.43
N TYR A 60 -5.78 13.13 -2.33
CA TYR A 60 -5.50 13.65 -0.99
C TYR A 60 -3.99 13.61 -0.69
N LEU A 61 -3.36 12.45 -0.82
CA LEU A 61 -1.94 12.25 -0.52
C LEU A 61 -1.03 13.16 -1.35
N ALA A 62 -1.33 13.35 -2.64
CA ALA A 62 -0.56 14.22 -3.52
C ALA A 62 -0.59 15.70 -3.09
N ARG A 63 -1.68 16.17 -2.47
CA ARG A 63 -1.75 17.54 -1.93
C ARG A 63 -0.87 17.74 -0.69
N GLN A 64 -0.57 16.66 0.03
CA GLN A 64 0.30 16.69 1.21
C GLN A 64 1.79 16.56 0.84
N ALA A 65 2.11 16.21 -0.41
CA ALA A 65 3.49 16.09 -0.87
C ALA A 65 4.17 17.47 -0.93
N SER A 66 5.38 17.57 -0.38
CA SER A 66 6.19 18.79 -0.43
C SER A 66 6.87 18.95 -1.80
N PRO A 67 7.18 20.20 -2.24
CA PRO A 67 7.95 20.45 -3.47
C PRO A 67 9.30 19.70 -3.48
N PRO A 68 9.85 19.32 -4.65
CA PRO A 68 9.55 19.83 -5.99
C PRO A 68 8.54 19.01 -6.81
N HIS A 69 7.89 18.02 -6.23
CA HIS A 69 6.99 17.14 -6.99
C HIS A 69 5.67 17.85 -7.32
N ASP A 70 5.31 17.94 -8.60
CA ASP A 70 3.97 18.36 -8.98
C ASP A 70 2.93 17.28 -8.61
N GLN A 71 1.74 17.73 -8.19
CA GLN A 71 0.72 16.83 -7.65
C GLN A 71 0.26 15.79 -8.68
N SER A 72 0.22 16.15 -9.97
CA SER A 72 -0.13 15.23 -11.05
C SER A 72 0.81 14.05 -11.16
N THR A 73 2.11 14.29 -11.06
CA THR A 73 3.14 13.27 -11.12
C THR A 73 3.01 12.33 -9.94
N VAL A 74 2.79 12.86 -8.73
CA VAL A 74 2.59 12.03 -7.52
C VAL A 74 1.36 11.13 -7.66
N VAL A 75 0.22 11.67 -8.12
CA VAL A 75 -0.99 10.87 -8.35
C VAL A 75 -0.75 9.76 -9.37
N GLU A 76 -0.09 10.07 -10.48
CA GLU A 76 0.20 9.11 -11.54
C GLU A 76 1.18 8.02 -11.10
N THR A 77 2.18 8.37 -10.29
CA THR A 77 3.09 7.40 -9.67
C THR A 77 2.33 6.44 -8.75
N LEU A 78 1.53 6.95 -7.82
CA LEU A 78 0.73 6.11 -6.90
C LEU A 78 -0.25 5.21 -7.67
N ARG A 79 -0.90 5.76 -8.70
CA ARG A 79 -1.79 4.99 -9.59
C ARG A 79 -1.05 3.88 -10.33
N SER A 80 0.16 4.14 -10.82
CA SER A 80 0.95 3.16 -11.58
C SER A 80 1.41 2.01 -10.68
N ILE A 81 1.90 2.33 -9.48
CA ILE A 81 2.28 1.34 -8.46
C ILE A 81 1.07 0.46 -8.11
N SER A 82 -0.08 1.08 -7.80
CA SER A 82 -1.31 0.36 -7.47
C SER A 82 -1.77 -0.57 -8.59
N LYS A 83 -1.73 -0.12 -9.85
CA LYS A 83 -2.09 -0.97 -11.01
C LYS A 83 -1.15 -2.15 -11.18
N LEU A 84 0.15 -1.96 -11.01
CA LEU A 84 1.16 -3.01 -11.14
C LEU A 84 0.89 -4.13 -10.12
N TYR A 85 0.72 -3.78 -8.86
CA TYR A 85 0.48 -4.76 -7.79
C TYR A 85 -0.93 -5.38 -7.82
N SER A 86 -1.95 -4.60 -8.21
CA SER A 86 -3.30 -5.12 -8.43
C SER A 86 -3.33 -6.15 -9.58
N GLY A 87 -2.60 -5.88 -10.67
CA GLY A 87 -2.43 -6.82 -11.77
C GLY A 87 -1.83 -8.15 -11.32
N TYR A 88 -0.82 -8.10 -10.44
CA TYR A 88 -0.22 -9.30 -9.87
C TYR A 88 -1.23 -10.12 -9.06
N VAL A 89 -2.00 -9.48 -8.16
CA VAL A 89 -3.01 -10.14 -7.32
C VAL A 89 -4.16 -10.75 -8.14
N HIS A 90 -4.60 -10.07 -9.19
CA HIS A 90 -5.71 -10.52 -10.03
C HIS A 90 -5.28 -11.42 -11.19
N GLY A 91 -3.99 -11.81 -11.27
CA GLY A 91 -3.50 -12.70 -12.31
C GLY A 91 -3.62 -12.09 -13.70
N ALA A 92 -3.22 -10.83 -13.88
CA ALA A 92 -3.16 -10.24 -15.20
C ALA A 92 -2.22 -11.05 -16.10
N SER A 93 -2.59 -11.19 -17.38
CA SER A 93 -1.86 -12.04 -18.33
C SER A 93 -0.34 -11.82 -18.37
N PRO A 94 0.20 -10.59 -18.29
CA PRO A 94 1.66 -10.40 -18.22
C PRO A 94 2.30 -11.14 -17.04
N HIS A 95 1.73 -11.03 -15.83
CA HIS A 95 2.24 -11.71 -14.64
C HIS A 95 2.10 -13.23 -14.70
N ILE A 96 1.07 -13.73 -15.37
CA ILE A 96 0.96 -15.17 -15.66
C ILE A 96 2.10 -15.62 -16.59
N MET A 97 2.42 -14.81 -17.60
CA MET A 97 3.48 -15.12 -18.56
C MET A 97 4.89 -14.99 -17.96
N ASP A 98 5.08 -14.18 -16.92
CA ASP A 98 6.34 -14.14 -16.15
C ASP A 98 6.69 -15.51 -15.54
N MET A 99 5.69 -16.36 -15.30
CA MET A 99 5.89 -17.74 -14.81
C MET A 99 6.23 -18.75 -15.93
N TYR A 100 6.24 -18.34 -17.20
CA TYR A 100 6.49 -19.22 -18.35
C TYR A 100 7.97 -19.20 -18.78
N VAL A 101 8.79 -19.94 -18.05
CA VAL A 101 10.27 -19.93 -18.19
C VAL A 101 10.87 -21.34 -18.32
N GLY A 102 12.19 -21.43 -18.54
CA GLY A 102 12.96 -22.68 -18.59
C GLY A 102 13.26 -23.21 -19.99
N GLN A 103 13.99 -24.34 -20.05
CA GLN A 103 14.32 -25.08 -21.27
C GLN A 103 14.09 -26.58 -21.05
N PRO A 104 13.04 -27.20 -21.63
CA PRO A 104 11.97 -26.57 -22.43
C PRO A 104 11.09 -25.63 -21.58
N ARG A 105 10.47 -24.64 -22.22
CA ARG A 105 9.61 -23.66 -21.53
C ARG A 105 8.36 -24.34 -20.95
N LYS A 106 8.02 -24.00 -19.71
CA LYS A 106 6.81 -24.46 -19.03
C LYS A 106 6.39 -23.44 -17.96
N PHE A 107 5.12 -23.50 -17.57
CA PHE A 107 4.65 -22.74 -16.41
C PHE A 107 5.23 -23.32 -15.13
N GLN A 108 5.82 -22.46 -14.30
CA GLN A 108 6.33 -22.82 -12.99
C GLN A 108 5.20 -22.73 -11.95
N VAL A 109 4.57 -23.86 -11.66
CA VAL A 109 3.44 -23.95 -10.70
C VAL A 109 3.87 -24.22 -9.26
N ALA A 110 5.14 -24.60 -9.04
CA ALA A 110 5.71 -24.89 -7.72
C ALA A 110 6.50 -23.70 -7.14
N GLY A 111 6.35 -22.51 -7.73
CA GLY A 111 7.10 -21.30 -7.39
C GLY A 111 8.24 -21.00 -8.36
N MET A 112 8.84 -19.83 -8.18
CA MET A 112 9.81 -19.21 -9.10
C MET A 112 11.26 -19.26 -8.59
N LEU A 113 11.55 -20.13 -7.60
CA LEU A 113 12.88 -20.23 -6.99
C LEU A 113 13.95 -20.56 -8.04
N GLY A 114 15.06 -19.83 -8.04
CA GLY A 114 16.17 -19.96 -8.98
C GLY A 114 15.94 -19.33 -10.35
N THR A 115 14.88 -18.55 -10.52
CA THR A 115 14.60 -17.78 -11.76
C THR A 115 14.93 -16.31 -11.57
N GLU A 116 15.10 -15.55 -12.66
CA GLU A 116 15.30 -14.09 -12.62
C GLU A 116 14.15 -13.35 -11.89
N ALA A 117 12.93 -13.92 -11.91
CA ALA A 117 11.80 -13.37 -11.19
C ALA A 117 11.98 -13.44 -9.66
N GLU A 118 12.67 -14.46 -9.13
CA GLU A 118 12.99 -14.50 -7.69
C GLU A 118 13.87 -13.31 -7.30
N ASP A 119 14.94 -13.05 -8.06
CA ASP A 119 15.88 -11.98 -7.76
C ASP A 119 15.21 -10.60 -7.81
N ALA A 120 14.36 -10.37 -8.81
CA ALA A 120 13.58 -9.14 -8.92
C ALA A 120 12.66 -8.95 -7.70
N HIS A 121 11.91 -9.98 -7.30
CA HIS A 121 11.04 -9.90 -6.13
C HIS A 121 11.81 -9.78 -4.80
N ARG A 122 13.01 -10.37 -4.72
CA ARG A 122 13.89 -10.24 -3.55
C ARG A 122 14.39 -8.81 -3.37
N GLN A 123 14.65 -8.09 -4.46
CA GLN A 123 15.03 -6.68 -4.40
C GLN A 123 13.84 -5.82 -3.92
N GLU A 124 12.63 -6.09 -4.42
CA GLU A 124 11.41 -5.37 -4.03
C GLU A 124 11.00 -5.58 -2.56
N LEU A 125 11.35 -6.72 -1.95
CA LEU A 125 11.08 -6.97 -0.52
C LEU A 125 11.58 -5.83 0.39
N THR A 126 12.72 -5.24 0.05
CA THR A 126 13.28 -4.10 0.81
C THR A 126 12.37 -2.89 0.79
N ASN A 127 11.71 -2.62 -0.34
CA ASN A 127 10.77 -1.51 -0.49
C ASN A 127 9.54 -1.68 0.40
N PHE A 128 9.05 -2.92 0.56
CA PHE A 128 7.96 -3.20 1.50
C PHE A 128 8.34 -2.86 2.94
N PHE A 129 9.51 -3.29 3.41
CA PHE A 129 9.98 -2.95 4.75
C PHE A 129 10.13 -1.44 4.94
N HIS A 130 10.74 -0.75 3.98
CA HIS A 130 10.87 0.70 4.01
C HIS A 130 9.50 1.40 4.14
N ARG A 131 8.55 1.05 3.27
CA ARG A 131 7.21 1.66 3.25
C ARG A 131 6.42 1.36 4.53
N THR A 132 6.51 0.14 5.05
CA THR A 132 5.87 -0.22 6.31
C THR A 132 6.45 0.56 7.49
N LEU A 133 7.78 0.70 7.58
CA LEU A 133 8.41 1.52 8.62
C LEU A 133 7.95 2.98 8.56
N ALA A 134 7.88 3.56 7.36
CA ALA A 134 7.37 4.91 7.18
C ALA A 134 5.90 5.04 7.62
N ALA A 135 5.04 4.12 7.19
CA ALA A 135 3.62 4.11 7.58
C ALA A 135 3.44 3.96 9.09
N SER A 136 4.19 3.06 9.74
CA SER A 136 4.19 2.91 11.20
C SER A 136 4.69 4.18 11.92
N GLY A 137 5.69 4.86 11.35
CA GLY A 137 6.16 6.15 11.86
C GLY A 137 5.05 7.20 11.81
N PHE A 138 4.36 7.35 10.68
CA PHE A 138 3.24 8.28 10.57
C PHE A 138 2.09 7.94 11.53
N ALA A 139 1.73 6.66 11.64
CA ALA A 139 0.69 6.22 12.56
C ALA A 139 1.05 6.55 14.03
N SER A 140 2.29 6.31 14.44
CA SER A 140 2.74 6.63 15.81
C SER A 140 2.63 8.14 16.12
N ILE A 141 3.01 9.00 15.16
CA ILE A 141 2.88 10.46 15.30
C ILE A 141 1.40 10.85 15.39
N ALA A 142 0.57 10.31 14.50
CA ALA A 142 -0.87 10.58 14.47
C ALA A 142 -1.59 10.17 15.77
N CYS A 143 -1.13 9.10 16.43
CA CYS A 143 -1.63 8.65 17.72
C CYS A 143 -1.04 9.41 18.92
N GLY A 144 -0.06 10.30 18.72
CA GLY A 144 0.62 11.02 19.80
C GLY A 144 1.60 10.17 20.61
N ASP A 145 2.02 9.00 20.10
CA ASP A 145 2.97 8.11 20.76
C ASP A 145 4.41 8.47 20.35
N ALA A 146 4.98 9.44 21.07
CA ALA A 146 6.34 9.93 20.81
C ALA A 146 7.41 8.86 21.08
N GLU A 147 7.18 7.94 22.01
CA GLU A 147 8.15 6.87 22.30
C GLU A 147 8.23 5.90 21.13
N LEU A 148 7.07 5.41 20.66
CA LEU A 148 7.01 4.53 19.50
C LEU A 148 7.55 5.22 18.24
N SER A 149 7.24 6.50 18.05
CA SER A 149 7.75 7.27 16.91
C SER A 149 9.29 7.32 16.87
N ASN A 150 9.91 7.56 18.03
CA ASN A 150 11.37 7.55 18.15
C ASN A 150 11.95 6.16 17.89
N GLN A 151 11.34 5.11 18.46
CA GLN A 151 11.79 3.73 18.23
C GLN A 151 11.74 3.34 16.75
N VAL A 152 10.64 3.66 16.05
CA VAL A 152 10.49 3.41 14.61
C VAL A 152 11.51 4.21 13.81
N SER A 153 11.73 5.49 14.16
CA SER A 153 12.73 6.34 13.50
C SER A 153 14.14 5.78 13.63
N ASP A 154 14.54 5.36 14.84
CA ASP A 154 15.87 4.82 15.09
C ASP A 154 16.07 3.46 14.42
N PHE A 155 15.02 2.62 14.42
CA PHE A 155 15.04 1.37 13.66
C PHE A 155 15.19 1.63 12.16
N ALA A 156 14.44 2.60 11.59
CA ALA A 156 14.52 2.94 10.17
C ALA A 156 15.92 3.42 9.77
N LYS A 157 16.58 4.24 10.61
CA LYS A 157 17.97 4.67 10.39
C LYS A 157 18.92 3.48 10.37
N GLU A 158 18.82 2.58 11.34
CA GLU A 158 19.66 1.38 11.39
C GLU A 158 19.41 0.43 10.21
N PHE A 159 18.14 0.29 9.79
CA PHE A 159 17.75 -0.48 8.62
C PHE A 159 18.39 0.08 7.35
N HIS A 160 18.29 1.39 7.11
CA HIS A 160 18.93 2.05 5.95
C HIS A 160 20.45 1.91 5.97
N ARG A 161 21.07 2.06 7.14
CA ARG A 161 22.52 1.89 7.32
C ARG A 161 22.98 0.49 6.94
N ARG A 162 22.23 -0.55 7.33
CA ARG A 162 22.55 -1.95 6.97
C ARG A 162 22.39 -2.25 5.49
N LEU A 163 21.54 -1.48 4.79
CA LEU A 163 21.32 -1.59 3.36
C LEU A 163 22.27 -0.72 2.53
N GLY A 164 23.10 0.11 3.16
CA GLY A 164 24.01 1.04 2.46
C GLY A 164 23.29 2.23 1.82
N LEU A 165 22.12 2.60 2.34
CA LEU A 165 21.31 3.72 1.83
C LEU A 165 21.54 5.04 2.61
N SER A 166 22.35 5.03 3.68
CA SER A 166 22.66 6.18 4.55
C SER A 166 24.07 6.11 5.13
#